data_AF-A0AAW0S2P0-F1
#
_entry.id   AF-A0AAW0S2P0-F1
#
_cell.length_a   1.000
_cell.length_b   1.000
_cell.length_c   1.000
_cell.angle_alpha   90.00
_cell.angle_beta   90.00
_cell.angle_gamma   90.00
#
_symmetry.space_group_name_H-M   'P 1'
#
loop_
_entity.id
_entity.type
_entity.pdbx_description
1 polymer ?
#
loop_
_entity_poly.entity_id
_entity_poly.type
_entity_poly.pdbx_seq_one_letter_code
_entity_poly.pdbx_strand_id
1 'polypeptide(L)'
;MPDSAPSIAKAASQSSTIRTYKPRTPGVRHLRRPINDHLWKGRAHLPLTIPKKGHGKGGRNVYGRITVRHRGGGHKRRIRIVDFVRNRPGPHLVERIEYDPGRSAHIALLTEKATARKSYIVAADGLRAGDVVHSYRAGIPQDLLNSMGGTVDPGILAAKTAFTGNCLPMHMIPVGTQVFCVGSAAKRGAVFCRSAGTYATVMNKDEETRSDGVKVVTGKYVEVRLQSGEVRKVSKQACATIGVASNVHHQYRQLGKAGRKRWLNIRPTVRGLAMNKVDHPHGGGRGKSKSNRHPVTPWGRPTKSGYKTRRKSNVNKWVTVPRPRNHGVQRKKRTG
;
A
#
# COMPACT_ATOMS: atom_id res chain seq x y z
N MET A 1 57.47 10.30 3.81
CA MET A 1 56.44 10.15 4.86
C MET A 1 55.10 10.50 4.23
N PRO A 2 54.29 9.54 3.76
CA PRO A 2 53.05 9.86 3.08
C PRO A 2 51.94 10.13 4.09
N ASP A 3 51.28 11.28 3.91
CA ASP A 3 50.11 11.72 4.65
C ASP A 3 48.98 10.68 4.59
N SER A 4 48.52 10.27 5.75
CA SER A 4 47.42 9.33 5.92
C SER A 4 46.10 10.00 5.51
N ALA A 5 45.49 9.48 4.45
CA ALA A 5 44.16 9.87 4.01
C ALA A 5 43.14 9.75 5.16
N PRO A 6 42.22 10.73 5.34
CA PRO A 6 41.19 10.62 6.36
C PRO A 6 40.29 9.44 6.03
N SER A 7 40.30 8.45 6.92
CA SER A 7 39.46 7.27 6.84
C SER A 7 38.00 7.68 6.65
N ILE A 8 37.36 7.11 5.63
CA ILE A 8 35.93 7.25 5.36
C ILE A 8 35.20 6.76 6.61
N ALA A 9 34.73 7.69 7.43
CA ALA A 9 33.91 7.40 8.59
C ALA A 9 32.69 6.62 8.10
N LYS A 10 32.69 5.29 8.37
CA LYS A 10 31.53 4.42 8.20
C LYS A 10 30.32 5.15 8.79
N ALA A 11 29.36 5.47 7.94
CA ALA A 11 28.13 6.14 8.31
C ALA A 11 27.56 5.51 9.59
N ALA A 12 27.50 6.30 10.66
CA ALA A 12 26.98 5.88 11.94
C ALA A 12 25.65 5.15 11.76
N SER A 13 25.55 3.95 12.34
CA SER A 13 24.33 3.15 12.32
C SER A 13 23.18 3.98 12.89
N GLN A 14 22.26 4.41 12.03
CA GLN A 14 21.07 5.15 12.44
C GLN A 14 20.13 4.20 13.21
N SER A 15 20.40 4.03 14.50
CA SER A 15 19.73 3.08 15.39
C SER A 15 18.35 3.54 15.89
N SER A 16 17.75 4.60 15.33
CA SER A 16 16.35 4.92 15.62
C SER A 16 15.57 5.31 14.38
N THR A 17 14.90 4.35 13.76
CA THR A 17 13.97 4.57 12.64
C THR A 17 12.68 5.31 13.06
N ILE A 18 12.55 5.62 14.35
CA ILE A 18 11.36 6.23 14.97
C ILE A 18 11.80 7.38 15.88
N ARG A 19 11.28 8.57 15.60
CA ARG A 19 11.44 9.79 16.41
C ARG A 19 10.52 9.78 17.63
N THR A 20 11.12 9.93 18.80
CA THR A 20 10.47 10.24 20.07
C THR A 20 10.78 11.69 20.46
N TYR A 21 10.14 12.19 21.52
CA TYR A 21 10.26 13.59 21.96
C TYR A 21 10.40 13.64 23.48
N LYS A 22 11.09 14.67 24.01
CA LYS A 22 11.16 14.91 25.45
C LYS A 22 9.74 14.95 26.03
N PRO A 23 9.40 14.14 27.05
CA PRO A 23 8.04 13.98 27.55
C PRO A 23 7.63 15.15 28.46
N ARG A 24 7.72 16.39 27.96
CA ARG A 24 7.32 17.62 28.69
C ARG A 24 5.83 17.68 29.01
N THR A 25 5.00 16.97 28.23
CA THR A 25 3.55 16.88 28.45
C THR A 25 3.09 15.42 28.36
N PRO A 26 2.02 15.03 29.08
CA PRO A 26 1.50 13.66 29.03
C PRO A 26 1.10 13.24 27.61
N GLY A 27 0.58 14.17 26.80
CA GLY A 27 0.18 13.90 25.43
C GLY A 27 1.33 13.66 24.43
N VAL A 28 2.56 14.08 24.78
CA VAL A 28 3.76 13.89 23.95
C VAL A 28 4.55 12.64 24.36
N ARG A 29 4.43 12.19 25.62
CA ARG A 29 5.14 11.02 26.17
C ARG A 29 5.08 9.78 25.26
N HIS A 30 3.91 9.49 24.69
CA HIS A 30 3.70 8.31 23.83
C HIS A 30 3.66 8.66 22.32
N LEU A 31 4.15 9.82 21.92
CA LEU A 31 4.22 10.18 20.51
C LEU A 31 5.43 9.53 19.85
N ARG A 32 5.17 8.72 18.82
CA ARG A 32 6.19 8.09 17.99
C ARG A 32 5.93 8.35 16.52
N ARG A 33 6.94 8.80 15.77
CA ARG A 33 6.83 9.08 14.32
C ARG A 33 7.97 8.39 13.56
N PRO A 34 7.74 7.75 12.42
CA PRO A 34 8.83 7.27 11.59
C PRO A 34 9.64 8.46 11.04
N ILE A 35 10.97 8.36 11.05
CA ILE A 35 11.87 9.38 10.50
C ILE A 35 11.84 9.28 8.97
N ASN A 36 11.57 10.38 8.30
CA ASN A 36 11.46 10.44 6.84
C ASN A 36 11.96 11.82 6.37
N ASP A 37 13.23 12.11 6.61
CA ASP A 37 13.78 13.46 6.40
C ASP A 37 14.03 13.77 4.90
N HIS A 38 14.08 12.75 4.06
CA HIS A 38 14.15 12.85 2.60
C HIS A 38 12.85 13.36 1.94
N LEU A 39 11.76 13.50 2.71
CA LEU A 39 10.49 13.99 2.17
C LEU A 39 10.57 15.48 1.84
N TRP A 40 9.98 15.82 0.69
CA TRP A 40 9.77 17.19 0.28
C TRP A 40 9.00 18.00 1.32
N LYS A 41 9.55 19.15 1.70
CA LYS A 41 8.99 20.05 2.72
C LYS A 41 7.97 21.06 2.16
N GLY A 42 7.95 21.25 0.83
CA GLY A 42 7.09 22.22 0.16
C GLY A 42 5.67 21.73 -0.09
N ARG A 43 4.93 22.48 -0.93
CA ARG A 43 3.57 22.12 -1.35
C ARG A 43 3.60 21.05 -2.45
N ALA A 44 2.50 20.32 -2.55
CA ALA A 44 2.25 19.39 -3.65
C ALA A 44 2.04 20.15 -4.98
N HIS A 45 2.30 19.48 -6.10
CA HIS A 45 2.06 20.01 -7.44
C HIS A 45 0.56 20.25 -7.66
N LEU A 46 0.16 21.52 -7.62
CA LEU A 46 -1.25 21.94 -7.53
C LEU A 46 -2.15 21.40 -8.66
N PRO A 47 -1.73 21.37 -9.94
CA PRO A 47 -2.55 20.82 -11.03
C PRO A 47 -2.98 19.38 -10.82
N LEU A 48 -2.17 18.57 -10.15
CA LEU A 48 -2.47 17.16 -9.85
C LEU A 48 -3.20 16.98 -8.51
N THR A 49 -3.91 18.01 -8.05
CA THR A 49 -4.64 17.95 -6.78
C THR A 49 -6.04 18.54 -6.85
N ILE A 50 -6.99 17.86 -6.20
CA ILE A 50 -8.39 18.32 -6.08
C ILE A 50 -8.77 18.49 -4.60
N PRO A 51 -9.63 19.46 -4.22
CA PRO A 51 -10.01 19.64 -2.82
C PRO A 51 -10.85 18.46 -2.29
N LYS A 52 -10.54 17.95 -1.09
CA LYS A 52 -11.40 16.97 -0.39
C LYS A 52 -12.43 17.71 0.47
N LYS A 53 -13.53 18.12 -0.14
CA LYS A 53 -14.65 18.84 0.50
C LYS A 53 -15.95 18.02 0.54
N GLY A 54 -17.00 18.61 1.12
CA GLY A 54 -18.37 18.05 1.15
C GLY A 54 -18.71 17.21 2.38
N HIS A 55 -20.02 16.97 2.57
CA HIS A 55 -20.57 16.20 3.70
C HIS A 55 -20.11 14.73 3.72
N GLY A 56 -19.68 14.18 2.58
CA GLY A 56 -19.07 12.84 2.51
C GLY A 56 -17.80 12.71 3.36
N LYS A 57 -17.06 13.81 3.62
CA LYS A 57 -15.93 13.81 4.58
C LYS A 57 -16.40 13.52 6.01
N GLY A 58 -17.64 13.86 6.34
CA GLY A 58 -18.30 13.57 7.62
C GLY A 58 -18.91 12.16 7.71
N GLY A 59 -18.82 11.35 6.65
CA GLY A 59 -19.41 10.00 6.63
C GLY A 59 -20.91 9.97 6.33
N ARG A 60 -21.44 11.03 5.68
CA ARG A 60 -22.83 11.10 5.22
C ARG A 60 -22.96 10.62 3.76
N ASN A 61 -24.09 10.01 3.43
CA ASN A 61 -24.48 9.69 2.05
C ASN A 61 -25.16 10.89 1.36
N VAL A 62 -25.73 10.67 0.18
CA VAL A 62 -26.43 11.70 -0.62
C VAL A 62 -27.68 12.21 0.11
N TYR A 63 -28.37 11.37 0.88
CA TYR A 63 -29.53 11.74 1.70
C TYR A 63 -29.17 12.48 3.01
N GLY A 64 -27.92 12.86 3.22
CA GLY A 64 -27.47 13.54 4.45
C GLY A 64 -27.38 12.66 5.71
N ARG A 65 -27.78 11.37 5.63
CA ARG A 65 -27.74 10.42 6.76
C ARG A 65 -26.33 9.89 6.98
N ILE A 66 -25.96 9.67 8.25
CA ILE A 66 -24.65 9.08 8.61
C ILE A 66 -24.65 7.59 8.25
N THR A 67 -23.86 7.20 7.27
CA THR A 67 -23.65 5.79 6.89
C THR A 67 -22.32 5.24 7.38
N VAL A 68 -21.32 6.12 7.54
CA VAL A 68 -20.00 5.78 8.09
C VAL A 68 -19.80 6.51 9.41
N ARG A 69 -20.00 5.78 10.52
CA ARG A 69 -19.78 6.30 11.87
C ARG A 69 -18.32 6.73 12.08
N HIS A 70 -18.11 7.59 13.08
CA HIS A 70 -16.79 8.04 13.56
C HIS A 70 -15.97 8.89 12.56
N ARG A 71 -16.59 9.54 11.57
CA ARG A 71 -15.93 10.44 10.61
C ARG A 71 -16.39 11.89 10.80
N GLY A 72 -15.49 12.85 10.56
CA GLY A 72 -15.76 14.28 10.63
C GLY A 72 -14.74 15.10 11.43
N GLY A 73 -14.69 16.41 11.19
CA GLY A 73 -13.89 17.37 11.95
C GLY A 73 -12.37 17.30 11.79
N GLY A 74 -11.84 16.56 10.80
CA GLY A 74 -10.39 16.54 10.53
C GLY A 74 -9.89 17.75 9.73
N HIS A 75 -8.57 17.89 9.62
CA HIS A 75 -7.92 18.97 8.87
C HIS A 75 -8.37 19.01 7.40
N LYS A 76 -8.34 20.21 6.78
CA LYS A 76 -8.59 20.41 5.33
C LYS A 76 -7.53 19.65 4.52
N ARG A 77 -7.94 18.99 3.44
CA ARG A 77 -7.05 18.17 2.61
C ARG A 77 -7.32 18.37 1.13
N ARG A 78 -6.33 18.03 0.32
CA ARG A 78 -6.43 17.87 -1.12
C ARG A 78 -6.21 16.39 -1.45
N ILE A 79 -6.93 15.83 -2.42
CA ILE A 79 -6.67 14.51 -2.97
C ILE A 79 -5.56 14.68 -4.01
N ARG A 80 -4.62 13.75 -4.04
CA ARG A 80 -3.58 13.69 -5.07
C ARG A 80 -4.05 12.73 -6.15
N ILE A 81 -3.99 13.16 -7.41
CA ILE A 81 -4.33 12.33 -8.56
C ILE A 81 -3.12 11.44 -8.83
N VAL A 82 -3.14 10.23 -8.27
CA VAL A 82 -2.08 9.23 -8.42
C VAL A 82 -2.39 8.35 -9.61
N ASP A 83 -1.42 8.17 -10.50
CA ASP A 83 -1.49 7.23 -11.61
C ASP A 83 -1.25 5.79 -11.11
N PHE A 84 -2.34 5.03 -11.05
CA PHE A 84 -2.30 3.59 -10.75
C PHE A 84 -2.27 2.71 -12.01
N VAL A 85 -2.37 3.30 -13.20
CA VAL A 85 -2.38 2.58 -14.47
C VAL A 85 -0.96 2.50 -15.02
N ARG A 86 -0.21 3.60 -15.02
CA ARG A 86 1.14 3.67 -15.59
C ARG A 86 1.19 3.13 -17.02
N ASN A 87 0.37 3.72 -17.90
CA ASN A 87 0.30 3.29 -19.31
C ASN A 87 1.35 3.99 -20.18
N ARG A 88 1.89 5.13 -19.75
CA ARG A 88 2.88 5.88 -20.54
C ARG A 88 4.23 5.16 -20.49
N PRO A 89 4.82 4.81 -21.64
CA PRO A 89 6.14 4.19 -21.70
C PRO A 89 7.25 5.22 -21.47
N GLY A 90 8.50 4.74 -21.47
CA GLY A 90 9.70 5.57 -21.43
C GLY A 90 10.21 5.94 -20.03
N PRO A 91 11.38 6.61 -19.98
CA PRO A 91 12.02 7.01 -18.74
C PRO A 91 11.28 8.17 -18.07
N HIS A 92 11.00 8.00 -16.77
CA HIS A 92 10.43 9.02 -15.91
C HIS A 92 11.40 9.33 -14.77
N LEU A 93 11.82 10.59 -14.66
CA LEU A 93 12.67 11.06 -13.58
C LEU A 93 11.86 11.28 -12.31
N VAL A 94 12.31 10.74 -11.18
CA VAL A 94 11.74 11.02 -9.86
C VAL A 94 12.25 12.39 -9.41
N GLU A 95 11.41 13.42 -9.51
CA GLU A 95 11.76 14.79 -9.12
C GLU A 95 11.86 14.92 -7.60
N ARG A 96 10.90 14.33 -6.88
CA ARG A 96 10.84 14.36 -5.41
C ARG A 96 9.85 13.36 -4.83
N ILE A 97 10.01 13.09 -3.54
CA ILE A 97 9.08 12.25 -2.76
C ILE A 97 8.31 13.11 -1.80
N GLU A 98 6.99 12.99 -1.82
CA GLU A 98 6.07 13.82 -1.05
C GLU A 98 5.23 13.01 -0.06
N TYR A 99 4.86 13.67 1.03
CA TYR A 99 3.84 13.19 1.97
C TYR A 99 2.42 13.35 1.40
N ASP A 100 1.62 12.29 1.49
CA ASP A 100 0.20 12.32 1.13
C ASP A 100 -0.71 12.12 2.36
N PRO A 101 -1.51 13.14 2.76
CA PRO A 101 -2.42 13.01 3.89
C PRO A 101 -3.62 12.08 3.63
N GLY A 102 -3.87 11.68 2.39
CA GLY A 102 -4.92 10.75 1.99
C GLY A 102 -4.53 9.28 2.05
N ARG A 103 -3.25 8.97 2.31
CA ARG A 103 -2.70 7.61 2.19
C ARG A 103 -1.64 7.35 3.26
N SER A 104 -1.27 6.07 3.42
CA SER A 104 -0.21 5.63 4.34
C SER A 104 1.18 5.69 3.70
N ALA A 105 1.31 5.19 2.46
CA ALA A 105 2.55 5.23 1.68
C ALA A 105 2.84 6.65 1.16
N HIS A 106 4.10 6.92 0.82
CA HIS A 106 4.53 8.17 0.20
C HIS A 106 4.25 8.16 -1.31
N ILE A 107 4.27 9.32 -1.96
CA ILE A 107 4.14 9.46 -3.43
C ILE A 107 5.43 10.03 -3.99
N ALA A 108 5.79 9.58 -5.18
CA ALA A 108 6.83 10.19 -5.98
C ALA A 108 6.18 11.07 -7.06
N LEU A 109 6.68 12.29 -7.22
CA LEU A 109 6.38 13.13 -8.37
C LEU A 109 7.37 12.76 -9.48
N LEU A 110 6.83 12.30 -10.60
CA LEU A 110 7.58 11.95 -11.79
C LEU A 110 7.52 13.08 -12.80
N THR A 111 8.60 13.27 -13.54
CA THR A 111 8.65 14.04 -14.78
C THR A 111 9.05 13.11 -15.92
N GLU A 112 8.19 13.01 -16.93
CA GLU A 112 8.47 12.25 -18.15
C GLU A 112 9.59 12.93 -18.94
N LYS A 113 10.67 12.23 -19.31
CA LYS A 113 11.80 12.86 -20.01
C LYS A 113 11.45 13.34 -21.42
N ALA A 114 10.51 12.67 -22.11
CA ALA A 114 10.14 12.99 -23.48
C ALA A 114 9.23 14.23 -23.58
N THR A 115 8.22 14.34 -22.72
CA THR A 115 7.18 15.38 -22.82
C THR A 115 7.15 16.36 -21.64
N ALA A 116 8.05 16.22 -20.66
CA ALA A 116 8.08 16.97 -19.41
C ALA A 116 6.78 16.91 -18.57
N ARG A 117 5.86 16.00 -18.91
CA ARG A 117 4.60 15.83 -18.18
C ARG A 117 4.84 15.27 -16.80
N LYS A 118 4.12 15.81 -15.83
CA LYS A 118 4.21 15.39 -14.43
C LYS A 118 3.12 14.41 -14.06
N SER A 119 3.46 13.40 -13.25
CA SER A 119 2.50 12.45 -12.71
C SER A 119 2.90 12.02 -11.30
N TYR A 120 1.92 11.65 -10.47
CA TYR A 120 2.20 11.04 -9.17
C TYR A 120 2.09 9.54 -9.26
N ILE A 121 3.05 8.82 -8.66
CA ILE A 121 2.96 7.37 -8.43
C ILE A 121 3.14 7.06 -6.93
N VAL A 122 2.74 5.86 -6.50
CA VAL A 122 3.12 5.38 -5.17
C VAL A 122 4.62 5.13 -5.15
N ALA A 123 5.33 5.74 -4.19
CA ALA A 123 6.77 5.55 -4.06
C ALA A 123 7.08 4.14 -3.54
N ALA A 124 8.09 3.50 -4.14
CA ALA A 124 8.67 2.28 -3.62
C ALA A 124 9.52 2.58 -2.38
N ASP A 125 9.76 1.56 -1.57
CA ASP A 125 10.78 1.63 -0.52
C ASP A 125 12.17 1.77 -1.15
N GLY A 126 13.04 2.56 -0.53
CA GLY A 126 14.36 2.88 -1.09
C GLY A 126 14.39 3.93 -2.20
N LEU A 127 13.29 4.16 -2.94
CA LEU A 127 13.24 5.17 -4.02
C LEU A 127 13.62 6.57 -3.50
N ARG A 128 14.39 7.35 -4.26
CA ARG A 128 14.83 8.73 -3.94
C ARG A 128 14.66 9.67 -5.13
N ALA A 129 14.83 10.97 -4.87
CA ALA A 129 14.88 11.96 -5.92
C ALA A 129 16.15 11.76 -6.77
N GLY A 130 16.02 11.87 -8.09
CA GLY A 130 17.08 11.58 -9.06
C GLY A 130 16.96 10.21 -9.73
N ASP A 131 16.25 9.26 -9.12
CA ASP A 131 16.05 7.93 -9.69
C ASP A 131 15.24 8.01 -11.00
N VAL A 132 15.52 7.11 -11.94
CA VAL A 132 14.75 6.99 -13.19
C VAL A 132 13.95 5.70 -13.16
N VAL A 133 12.63 5.83 -13.27
CA VAL A 133 11.70 4.70 -13.31
C VAL A 133 11.07 4.57 -14.69
N HIS A 134 10.80 3.34 -15.10
CA HIS A 134 10.19 3.01 -16.38
C HIS A 134 8.83 2.35 -16.19
N SER A 135 7.99 2.42 -17.22
CA SER A 135 6.85 1.52 -17.34
C SER A 135 6.89 0.76 -18.67
N TYR A 136 6.90 -0.56 -18.55
CA TYR A 136 6.89 -1.51 -19.67
C TYR A 136 5.49 -2.08 -19.91
N ARG A 137 4.43 -1.38 -19.44
CA ARG A 137 3.05 -1.85 -19.59
C ARG A 137 2.55 -1.77 -21.02
N ALA A 138 2.94 -0.71 -21.75
CA ALA A 138 2.55 -0.50 -23.14
C ALA A 138 3.33 -1.38 -24.13
N GLY A 139 4.45 -1.96 -23.69
CA GLY A 139 5.35 -2.75 -24.52
C GLY A 139 6.81 -2.56 -24.10
N ILE A 140 7.67 -3.40 -24.66
CA ILE A 140 9.13 -3.30 -24.53
C ILE A 140 9.61 -2.34 -25.63
N PRO A 141 10.45 -1.32 -25.32
CA PRO A 141 10.97 -0.43 -26.35
C PRO A 141 11.87 -1.18 -27.35
N GLN A 142 11.89 -0.72 -28.60
CA GLN A 142 12.64 -1.38 -29.68
C GLN A 142 14.13 -1.46 -29.38
N ASP A 143 14.72 -0.42 -28.79
CA ASP A 143 16.14 -0.41 -28.41
C ASP A 143 16.50 -1.56 -27.47
N LEU A 144 15.60 -1.88 -26.53
CA LEU A 144 15.78 -2.98 -25.60
C LEU A 144 15.63 -4.33 -26.31
N LEU A 145 14.69 -4.47 -27.24
CA LEU A 145 14.53 -5.66 -28.09
C LEU A 145 15.76 -5.89 -28.98
N ASN A 146 16.29 -4.84 -29.60
CA ASN A 146 17.49 -4.90 -30.44
C ASN A 146 18.71 -5.33 -29.61
N SER A 147 18.84 -4.83 -28.38
CA SER A 147 19.90 -5.26 -27.45
C SER A 147 19.80 -6.72 -26.99
N MET A 148 18.69 -7.40 -27.30
CA MET A 148 18.45 -8.83 -27.01
C MET A 148 18.53 -9.70 -28.28
N GLY A 149 18.89 -9.14 -29.44
CA GLY A 149 19.01 -9.89 -30.69
C GLY A 149 17.67 -10.33 -31.29
N GLY A 150 16.57 -9.64 -30.96
CA GLY A 150 15.24 -9.88 -31.57
C GLY A 150 14.38 -10.93 -30.87
N THR A 151 14.94 -11.76 -29.98
CA THR A 151 14.18 -12.77 -29.21
C THR A 151 14.04 -12.34 -27.76
N VAL A 152 12.83 -12.46 -27.18
CA VAL A 152 12.59 -12.08 -25.77
C VAL A 152 13.09 -13.19 -24.84
N ASP A 153 14.31 -13.05 -24.35
CA ASP A 153 14.83 -13.87 -23.25
C ASP A 153 14.28 -13.36 -21.90
N PRO A 154 13.50 -14.18 -21.14
CA PRO A 154 12.97 -13.79 -19.84
C PRO A 154 14.04 -13.40 -18.80
N GLY A 155 15.22 -14.02 -18.84
CA GLY A 155 16.34 -13.77 -17.93
C GLY A 155 16.99 -12.42 -18.19
N ILE A 156 17.34 -12.12 -19.45
CA ILE A 156 17.93 -10.83 -19.83
C ILE A 156 16.92 -9.71 -19.64
N LEU A 157 15.65 -9.94 -20.01
CA LEU A 157 14.58 -8.97 -19.80
C LEU A 157 14.44 -8.64 -18.31
N ALA A 158 14.40 -9.66 -17.44
CA ALA A 158 14.33 -9.45 -16.01
C ALA A 158 15.55 -8.66 -15.50
N ALA A 159 16.77 -9.01 -15.90
CA ALA A 159 17.98 -8.30 -15.46
C ALA A 159 17.95 -6.80 -15.82
N LYS A 160 17.45 -6.44 -17.00
CA LYS A 160 17.41 -5.04 -17.48
C LYS A 160 16.16 -4.27 -17.03
N THR A 161 15.07 -4.95 -16.67
CA THR A 161 13.79 -4.27 -16.39
C THR A 161 13.34 -4.39 -14.95
N ALA A 162 13.80 -5.40 -14.21
CA ALA A 162 13.31 -5.76 -12.89
C ALA A 162 13.84 -4.88 -11.74
N PHE A 163 13.99 -3.58 -11.99
CA PHE A 163 14.45 -2.62 -11.00
C PHE A 163 13.31 -2.06 -10.14
N THR A 164 13.65 -1.69 -8.90
CA THR A 164 12.70 -1.13 -7.94
C THR A 164 12.04 0.13 -8.50
N GLY A 165 10.71 0.21 -8.39
CA GLY A 165 9.94 1.34 -8.93
C GLY A 165 9.55 1.22 -10.40
N ASN A 166 10.08 0.26 -11.16
CA ASN A 166 9.61 -0.02 -12.52
C ASN A 166 8.26 -0.74 -12.48
N CYS A 167 7.39 -0.42 -13.45
CA CYS A 167 6.09 -1.06 -13.60
C CYS A 167 6.05 -1.97 -14.82
N LEU A 168 5.73 -3.23 -14.62
CA LEU A 168 5.67 -4.26 -15.66
C LEU A 168 4.34 -5.02 -15.63
N PRO A 169 3.95 -5.65 -16.74
CA PRO A 169 2.98 -6.73 -16.75
C PRO A 169 3.46 -7.94 -15.92
N MET A 170 2.53 -8.64 -15.27
CA MET A 170 2.85 -9.80 -14.40
C MET A 170 3.63 -10.92 -15.09
N HIS A 171 3.38 -11.19 -16.37
CA HIS A 171 4.11 -12.25 -17.09
C HIS A 171 5.60 -11.97 -17.26
N MET A 172 6.03 -10.70 -17.26
CA MET A 172 7.44 -10.32 -17.42
C MET A 172 8.25 -10.39 -16.12
N ILE A 173 7.58 -10.36 -14.96
CA ILE A 173 8.25 -10.25 -13.66
C ILE A 173 8.68 -11.65 -13.17
N PRO A 174 9.94 -11.91 -12.82
CA PRO A 174 10.35 -13.25 -12.42
C PRO A 174 9.62 -13.75 -11.16
N VAL A 175 9.43 -15.07 -11.08
CA VAL A 175 8.86 -15.73 -9.90
C VAL A 175 9.73 -15.44 -8.66
N GLY A 176 9.10 -15.30 -7.49
CA GLY A 176 9.76 -14.96 -6.23
C GLY A 176 9.93 -13.46 -6.00
N THR A 177 9.78 -12.61 -7.03
CA THR A 177 9.96 -11.17 -6.90
C THR A 177 8.88 -10.52 -6.03
N GLN A 178 9.30 -9.55 -5.20
CA GLN A 178 8.40 -8.70 -4.44
C GLN A 178 7.85 -7.58 -5.33
N VAL A 179 6.53 -7.43 -5.33
CA VAL A 179 5.82 -6.42 -6.11
C VAL A 179 4.76 -5.73 -5.27
N PHE A 180 4.56 -4.44 -5.52
CA PHE A 180 3.47 -3.65 -4.95
C PHE A 180 2.64 -3.00 -6.07
N CYS A 181 1.51 -2.38 -5.74
CA CYS A 181 0.59 -1.84 -6.75
C CYS A 181 0.15 -2.87 -7.81
N VAL A 182 -0.30 -4.04 -7.34
CA VAL A 182 -0.76 -5.13 -8.22
C VAL A 182 -2.18 -4.87 -8.75
N GLY A 183 -2.35 -4.93 -10.06
CA GLY A 183 -3.64 -4.91 -10.76
C GLY A 183 -4.37 -6.25 -10.66
N SER A 184 -5.67 -6.28 -10.96
CA SER A 184 -6.43 -7.54 -11.02
C SER A 184 -6.67 -8.02 -12.46
N ALA A 185 -6.73 -7.11 -13.42
CA ALA A 185 -7.08 -7.35 -14.82
C ALA A 185 -6.18 -6.53 -15.76
N ALA A 186 -6.11 -6.92 -17.03
CA ALA A 186 -5.18 -6.39 -18.03
C ALA A 186 -5.18 -4.85 -18.16
N LYS A 187 -6.35 -4.22 -18.27
CA LYS A 187 -6.48 -2.74 -18.44
C LYS A 187 -6.81 -2.02 -17.14
N ARG A 188 -7.05 -2.73 -16.05
CA ARG A 188 -7.35 -2.12 -14.75
C ARG A 188 -6.06 -1.62 -14.11
N GLY A 189 -6.14 -0.48 -13.42
CA GLY A 189 -5.02 0.00 -12.59
C GLY A 189 -4.78 -0.86 -11.35
N ALA A 190 -3.73 -0.53 -10.62
CA ALA A 190 -3.36 -1.16 -9.37
C ALA A 190 -4.48 -1.12 -8.32
N VAL A 191 -4.78 -2.27 -7.71
CA VAL A 191 -5.81 -2.41 -6.66
C VAL A 191 -5.27 -2.98 -5.36
N PHE A 192 -4.31 -3.91 -5.43
CA PHE A 192 -3.74 -4.60 -4.27
C PHE A 192 -2.39 -4.00 -3.87
N CYS A 193 -2.01 -4.21 -2.60
CA CYS A 193 -0.71 -3.85 -2.03
C CYS A 193 -0.29 -2.39 -2.32
N ARG A 194 -1.19 -1.44 -2.01
CA ARG A 194 -0.97 0.01 -2.18
C ARG A 194 -0.68 0.75 -0.86
N SER A 195 -0.82 0.05 0.27
CA SER A 195 -0.61 0.64 1.59
C SER A 195 0.87 0.60 1.95
N ALA A 196 1.30 1.51 2.83
CA ALA A 196 2.66 1.54 3.34
C ALA A 196 3.16 0.17 3.81
N GLY A 197 4.37 -0.20 3.37
CA GLY A 197 5.03 -1.46 3.73
C GLY A 197 4.38 -2.73 3.18
N THR A 198 3.34 -2.62 2.34
CA THR A 198 2.69 -3.80 1.76
C THR A 198 3.33 -4.20 0.43
N TYR A 199 3.41 -5.50 0.21
CA TYR A 199 3.88 -6.11 -1.03
C TYR A 199 3.10 -7.40 -1.29
N ALA A 200 3.35 -7.98 -2.44
CA ALA A 200 2.89 -9.28 -2.88
C ALA A 200 4.08 -10.02 -3.50
N THR A 201 4.02 -11.34 -3.54
CA THR A 201 5.06 -12.17 -4.15
C THR A 201 4.47 -12.92 -5.33
N VAL A 202 5.16 -12.89 -6.47
CA VAL A 202 4.81 -13.70 -7.63
C VAL A 202 5.16 -15.15 -7.30
N MET A 203 4.16 -16.03 -7.22
CA MET A 203 4.33 -17.41 -6.75
C MET A 203 4.56 -18.35 -7.90
N ASN A 204 3.59 -18.44 -8.81
CA ASN A 204 3.62 -19.36 -9.93
C ASN A 204 3.13 -18.63 -11.18
N LYS A 205 3.69 -19.04 -12.32
CA LYS A 205 3.21 -18.68 -13.65
C LYS A 205 3.03 -19.99 -14.41
N ASP A 206 1.94 -20.08 -15.15
CA ASP A 206 1.71 -21.21 -16.05
C ASP A 206 2.62 -21.01 -17.28
N GLU A 207 3.83 -21.53 -17.17
CA GLU A 207 4.91 -21.48 -18.16
C GLU A 207 5.15 -22.88 -18.76
N GLU A 208 5.29 -22.95 -20.08
CA GLU A 208 5.72 -24.15 -20.80
C GLU A 208 7.15 -23.97 -21.28
N THR A 209 7.95 -25.03 -21.21
CA THR A 209 9.33 -25.02 -21.70
C THR A 209 9.30 -25.26 -23.20
N ARG A 210 9.83 -24.31 -23.98
CA ARG A 210 10.05 -24.50 -25.42
C ARG A 210 11.19 -25.50 -25.64
N SER A 211 11.30 -26.05 -26.85
CA SER A 211 12.42 -26.90 -27.31
C SER A 211 13.81 -26.36 -26.93
N ASP A 212 13.93 -25.03 -26.88
CA ASP A 212 15.19 -24.30 -26.66
C ASP A 212 15.49 -24.08 -25.15
N GLY A 213 14.72 -24.71 -24.25
CA GLY A 213 14.86 -24.55 -22.79
C GLY A 213 14.27 -23.25 -22.23
N VAL A 214 13.84 -22.31 -23.09
CA VAL A 214 13.23 -21.03 -22.70
C VAL A 214 11.78 -21.24 -22.24
N LYS A 215 11.46 -20.72 -21.06
CA LYS A 215 10.10 -20.75 -20.50
C LYS A 215 9.23 -19.65 -21.11
N VAL A 216 8.11 -20.03 -21.71
CA VAL A 216 7.13 -19.12 -22.29
C VAL A 216 5.83 -19.18 -21.49
N VAL A 217 5.28 -18.02 -21.14
CA VAL A 217 4.03 -17.94 -20.36
C VAL A 217 2.81 -18.23 -21.25
N THR A 218 2.33 -19.46 -21.22
CA THR A 218 1.15 -19.91 -21.98
C THR A 218 -0.16 -19.51 -21.29
N GLY A 219 -0.20 -19.55 -19.95
CA GLY A 219 -1.44 -19.31 -19.21
C GLY A 219 -1.94 -17.86 -19.24
N LYS A 220 -3.26 -17.70 -19.09
CA LYS A 220 -3.93 -16.38 -19.02
C LYS A 220 -3.74 -15.67 -17.68
N TYR A 221 -3.30 -16.40 -16.65
CA TYR A 221 -3.21 -15.94 -15.28
C TYR A 221 -1.84 -16.22 -14.66
N VAL A 222 -1.53 -15.47 -13.61
CA VAL A 222 -0.34 -15.59 -12.76
C VAL A 222 -0.83 -15.67 -11.32
N GLU A 223 -0.24 -16.56 -10.54
CA GLU A 223 -0.56 -16.72 -9.13
C GLU A 223 0.30 -15.79 -8.28
N VAL A 224 -0.36 -15.01 -7.43
CA VAL A 224 0.28 -14.00 -6.61
C VAL A 224 -0.17 -14.17 -5.16
N ARG A 225 0.79 -14.20 -4.24
CA ARG A 225 0.54 -14.16 -2.80
C ARG A 225 0.40 -12.71 -2.34
N LEU A 226 -0.79 -12.33 -1.89
CA LEU A 226 -1.06 -10.99 -1.38
C LEU A 226 -0.54 -10.81 0.05
N GLN A 227 -0.48 -9.56 0.52
CA GLN A 227 -0.14 -9.20 1.92
C GLN A 227 -0.97 -9.95 2.98
N SER A 228 -2.19 -10.38 2.66
CA SER A 228 -3.05 -11.16 3.57
C SER A 228 -2.62 -12.62 3.74
N GLY A 229 -1.69 -13.09 2.92
CA GLY A 229 -1.31 -14.51 2.78
C GLY A 229 -2.20 -15.30 1.83
N GLU A 230 -3.23 -14.68 1.23
CA GLU A 230 -4.07 -15.30 0.19
C GLU A 230 -3.29 -15.44 -1.12
N VAL A 231 -3.31 -16.62 -1.72
CA VAL A 231 -2.77 -16.86 -3.07
C VAL A 231 -3.93 -16.83 -4.06
N ARG A 232 -3.79 -15.99 -5.09
CA ARG A 232 -4.86 -15.80 -6.07
C ARG A 232 -4.31 -15.66 -7.48
N LYS A 233 -5.15 -16.03 -8.44
CA LYS A 233 -4.97 -15.79 -9.87
C LYS A 233 -5.22 -14.32 -10.19
N VAL A 234 -4.30 -13.74 -10.96
CA VAL A 234 -4.33 -12.38 -11.51
C VAL A 234 -4.05 -12.48 -13.01
N SER A 235 -4.62 -11.61 -13.83
CA SER A 235 -4.36 -11.63 -15.28
C SER A 235 -2.86 -11.49 -15.61
N LYS A 236 -2.37 -12.21 -16.63
CA LYS A 236 -0.98 -12.14 -17.10
C LYS A 236 -0.52 -10.73 -17.51
N GLN A 237 -1.46 -9.90 -17.97
CA GLN A 237 -1.23 -8.51 -18.40
C GLN A 237 -1.51 -7.48 -17.29
N ALA A 238 -1.87 -7.92 -16.08
CA ALA A 238 -2.08 -6.98 -14.97
C ALA A 238 -0.77 -6.25 -14.64
N CYS A 239 -0.86 -4.97 -14.29
CA CYS A 239 0.30 -4.19 -13.88
C CYS A 239 0.80 -4.59 -12.48
N ALA A 240 2.09 -4.53 -12.27
CA ALA A 240 2.72 -4.57 -10.96
C ALA A 240 3.96 -3.68 -10.95
N THR A 241 4.27 -3.07 -9.81
CA THR A 241 5.51 -2.30 -9.62
C THR A 241 6.46 -3.10 -8.75
N ILE A 242 7.73 -3.18 -9.14
CA ILE A 242 8.73 -3.97 -8.40
C ILE A 242 9.15 -3.27 -7.11
N GLY A 243 9.27 -4.07 -6.06
CA GLY A 243 9.67 -3.65 -4.71
C GLY A 243 8.54 -3.71 -3.69
N VAL A 244 8.69 -2.93 -2.63
CA VAL A 244 7.72 -2.79 -1.53
C VAL A 244 7.18 -1.37 -1.53
N ALA A 245 5.93 -1.16 -1.11
CA ALA A 245 5.41 0.20 -0.93
C ALA A 245 6.16 0.94 0.21
N SER A 246 6.53 2.19 -0.04
CA SER A 246 7.27 3.06 0.91
C SER A 246 6.62 3.21 2.29
N ASN A 247 7.38 3.78 3.24
CA ASN A 247 6.95 4.06 4.62
C ASN A 247 6.69 2.80 5.44
N VAL A 248 7.57 1.80 5.37
CA VAL A 248 7.44 0.49 6.06
C VAL A 248 7.16 0.65 7.55
N HIS A 249 7.75 1.67 8.19
CA HIS A 249 7.58 1.94 9.62
C HIS A 249 6.27 2.65 10.00
N HIS A 250 5.34 2.86 9.05
CA HIS A 250 4.05 3.48 9.31
C HIS A 250 3.25 2.80 10.42
N GLN A 251 3.35 1.47 10.51
CA GLN A 251 2.62 0.67 11.49
C GLN A 251 3.08 0.90 12.94
N TYR A 252 4.33 1.33 13.14
CA TYR A 252 4.91 1.55 14.47
C TYR A 252 4.63 2.95 15.03
N ARG A 253 3.96 3.82 14.26
CA ARG A 253 3.62 5.18 14.73
C ARG A 253 2.63 5.14 15.89
N GLN A 254 2.79 6.08 16.82
CA GLN A 254 1.85 6.27 17.94
C GLN A 254 1.33 7.71 17.95
N LEU A 255 0.01 7.85 18.09
CA LEU A 255 -0.63 9.17 18.04
C LEU A 255 -0.45 9.98 19.32
N GLY A 256 -0.11 9.37 20.46
CA GLY A 256 0.12 10.02 21.76
C GLY A 256 -1.12 10.60 22.46
N LYS A 257 -1.99 11.32 21.73
CA LYS A 257 -3.17 12.00 22.29
C LYS A 257 -4.42 11.89 21.41
N ALA A 258 -5.59 12.01 22.03
CA ALA A 258 -6.89 11.97 21.35
C ALA A 258 -7.04 13.06 20.27
N GLY A 259 -6.53 14.28 20.54
CA GLY A 259 -6.59 15.40 19.59
C GLY A 259 -5.97 15.09 18.22
N ARG A 260 -4.88 14.30 18.18
CA ARG A 260 -4.25 13.90 16.91
C ARG A 260 -5.15 12.97 16.09
N LYS A 261 -5.97 12.14 16.74
CA LYS A 261 -6.99 11.31 16.08
C LYS A 261 -8.11 12.17 15.47
N ARG A 262 -8.50 13.26 16.15
CA ARG A 262 -9.46 14.24 15.63
C ARG A 262 -8.96 14.91 14.35
N TRP A 263 -7.71 15.37 14.34
CA TRP A 263 -7.07 15.96 13.15
C TRP A 263 -7.06 15.00 11.94
N LEU A 264 -7.02 13.69 12.20
CA LEU A 264 -7.08 12.64 11.18
C LEU A 264 -8.49 12.36 10.63
N ASN A 265 -9.49 13.18 10.97
CA ASN A 265 -10.90 13.01 10.59
C ASN A 265 -11.53 11.75 11.19
N ILE A 266 -11.17 11.46 12.44
CA ILE A 266 -11.70 10.32 13.22
C ILE A 266 -12.32 10.86 14.51
N ARG A 267 -13.63 10.67 14.68
CA ARG A 267 -14.39 11.01 15.88
C ARG A 267 -14.29 9.90 16.94
N PRO A 268 -14.67 10.16 18.20
CA PRO A 268 -14.73 9.13 19.24
C PRO A 268 -15.63 7.95 18.84
N THR A 269 -15.31 6.77 19.38
CA THR A 269 -16.11 5.55 19.21
C THR A 269 -16.70 5.17 20.56
N VAL A 270 -18.02 5.24 20.67
CA VAL A 270 -18.75 4.82 21.87
C VAL A 270 -18.92 3.30 21.82
N ARG A 271 -18.63 2.62 22.94
CA ARG A 271 -18.78 1.16 23.07
C ARG A 271 -20.25 0.81 23.23
N GLY A 272 -20.69 -0.33 22.70
CA GLY A 272 -22.08 -0.79 22.85
C GLY A 272 -22.51 -1.01 24.30
N LEU A 273 -21.60 -1.43 25.16
CA LEU A 273 -21.81 -1.60 26.62
C LEU A 273 -22.10 -0.28 27.36
N ALA A 274 -21.78 0.86 26.75
CA ALA A 274 -22.00 2.19 27.34
C ALA A 274 -23.28 2.84 26.80
N MET A 275 -24.12 2.10 26.10
CA MET A 275 -25.35 2.57 25.48
C MET A 275 -26.57 1.94 26.17
N ASN A 276 -27.76 2.45 25.85
CA ASN A 276 -29.02 1.82 26.26
C ASN A 276 -29.36 0.65 25.34
N LYS A 277 -30.31 -0.19 25.79
CA LYS A 277 -30.74 -1.39 25.04
C LYS A 277 -31.28 -1.06 23.65
N VAL A 278 -31.92 0.10 23.50
CA VAL A 278 -32.48 0.62 22.24
C VAL A 278 -31.39 0.92 21.19
N ASP A 279 -30.21 1.36 21.62
CA ASP A 279 -29.14 1.81 20.71
C ASP A 279 -28.21 0.67 20.26
N HIS A 280 -28.01 -0.32 21.15
CA HIS A 280 -27.09 -1.42 20.89
C HIS A 280 -27.54 -2.71 21.58
N PRO A 281 -27.36 -3.88 20.93
CA PRO A 281 -27.64 -5.18 21.58
C PRO A 281 -26.86 -5.48 22.86
N HIS A 282 -25.83 -4.69 23.17
CA HIS A 282 -24.97 -4.81 24.35
C HIS A 282 -25.30 -3.78 25.44
N GLY A 283 -26.28 -2.91 25.18
CA GLY A 283 -26.67 -1.86 26.11
C GLY A 283 -27.65 -2.34 27.18
N GLY A 284 -27.79 -1.52 28.22
CA GLY A 284 -28.66 -1.77 29.37
C GLY A 284 -28.04 -2.65 30.46
N GLY A 285 -28.87 -2.99 31.45
CA GLY A 285 -28.44 -3.65 32.69
C GLY A 285 -27.94 -2.67 33.74
N ARG A 286 -28.02 -3.05 35.03
CA ARG A 286 -27.46 -2.27 36.13
C ARG A 286 -25.94 -2.48 36.19
N GLY A 287 -25.17 -1.41 36.29
CA GLY A 287 -23.71 -1.47 36.30
C GLY A 287 -23.08 -1.93 34.98
N LYS A 288 -21.79 -2.31 35.01
CA LYS A 288 -21.06 -2.77 33.82
C LYS A 288 -21.38 -4.23 33.54
N SER A 289 -22.39 -4.49 32.72
CA SER A 289 -22.77 -5.84 32.29
C SER A 289 -22.57 -6.04 30.78
N LYS A 290 -22.31 -7.28 30.36
CA LYS A 290 -22.33 -7.70 28.95
C LYS A 290 -23.69 -8.27 28.52
N SER A 291 -24.67 -8.25 29.42
CA SER A 291 -26.04 -8.73 29.21
C SER A 291 -26.10 -10.17 28.67
N ASN A 292 -25.12 -11.01 29.04
CA ASN A 292 -24.92 -12.37 28.54
C ASN A 292 -25.09 -12.53 27.00
N ARG A 293 -24.71 -11.49 26.22
CA ARG A 293 -24.92 -11.46 24.77
C ARG A 293 -23.61 -11.65 24.02
N HIS A 294 -23.64 -12.49 22.98
CA HIS A 294 -22.48 -12.63 22.10
C HIS A 294 -22.07 -11.30 21.42
N PRO A 295 -20.78 -11.08 21.13
CA PRO A 295 -20.31 -9.85 20.51
C PRO A 295 -20.86 -9.61 19.09
N VAL A 296 -21.73 -8.61 18.95
CA VAL A 296 -22.37 -8.22 17.69
C VAL A 296 -22.17 -6.73 17.40
N THR A 297 -22.38 -6.33 16.14
CA THR A 297 -22.49 -4.93 15.70
C THR A 297 -23.81 -4.31 16.21
N PRO A 298 -24.00 -2.98 16.09
CA PRO A 298 -25.29 -2.35 16.44
C PRO A 298 -26.48 -2.95 15.66
N TRP A 299 -26.22 -3.49 14.48
CA TRP A 299 -27.22 -4.13 13.61
C TRP A 299 -27.24 -5.66 13.74
N GLY A 300 -26.80 -6.21 14.88
CA GLY A 300 -26.91 -7.64 15.18
C GLY A 300 -25.90 -8.57 14.49
N ARG A 301 -25.10 -8.07 13.54
CA ARG A 301 -24.08 -8.89 12.85
C ARG A 301 -22.97 -9.38 13.81
N PRO A 302 -22.60 -10.68 13.85
CA PRO A 302 -21.52 -11.18 14.72
C PRO A 302 -20.16 -10.55 14.41
N THR A 303 -19.39 -10.24 15.45
CA THR A 303 -18.08 -9.54 15.36
C THR A 303 -16.88 -10.40 15.76
N LYS A 304 -17.11 -11.56 16.38
CA LYS A 304 -16.09 -12.53 16.80
C LYS A 304 -16.42 -13.93 16.27
N SER A 305 -15.67 -14.94 16.71
CA SER A 305 -15.90 -16.37 16.39
C SER A 305 -15.79 -16.73 14.90
N GLY A 306 -15.14 -15.88 14.10
CA GLY A 306 -14.82 -16.20 12.70
C GLY A 306 -15.95 -15.98 11.68
N TYR A 307 -17.06 -15.34 12.07
CA TYR A 307 -18.18 -15.06 11.16
C TYR A 307 -17.71 -14.35 9.87
N LYS A 308 -17.97 -14.99 8.71
CA LYS A 308 -17.51 -14.52 7.39
C LYS A 308 -18.53 -13.55 6.80
N THR A 309 -18.08 -12.36 6.43
CA THR A 309 -18.96 -11.27 5.97
C THR A 309 -19.19 -11.21 4.47
N ARG A 310 -18.43 -11.99 3.69
CA ARG A 310 -18.63 -12.15 2.24
C ARG A 310 -19.89 -12.98 2.00
N ARG A 311 -20.72 -12.57 1.04
CA ARG A 311 -21.94 -13.30 0.65
C ARG A 311 -21.56 -14.70 0.15
N LYS A 312 -22.32 -15.73 0.55
CA LYS A 312 -22.07 -17.13 0.15
C LYS A 312 -22.15 -17.32 -1.37
N SER A 313 -23.14 -16.72 -2.01
CA SER A 313 -23.33 -16.76 -3.47
C SER A 313 -22.21 -16.08 -4.27
N ASN A 314 -21.52 -15.10 -3.69
CA ASN A 314 -20.39 -14.44 -4.32
C ASN A 314 -19.09 -15.19 -3.99
N VAL A 315 -18.88 -16.34 -4.62
CA VAL A 315 -17.65 -17.14 -4.47
C VAL A 315 -16.47 -16.46 -5.18
N ASN A 316 -15.28 -16.49 -4.57
CA ASN A 316 -14.08 -15.93 -5.21
C ASN A 316 -13.45 -16.94 -6.17
N LYS A 317 -13.86 -16.90 -7.44
CA LYS A 317 -13.33 -17.81 -8.48
C LYS A 317 -11.82 -17.64 -8.74
N TRP A 318 -11.22 -16.55 -8.25
CA TRP A 318 -9.81 -16.23 -8.46
C TRP A 318 -8.87 -16.74 -7.35
N VAL A 319 -9.39 -17.31 -6.28
CA VAL A 319 -8.56 -17.76 -5.15
C VAL A 319 -8.07 -19.17 -5.42
N THR A 320 -6.76 -19.37 -5.36
CA THR A 320 -6.14 -20.71 -5.37
C THR A 320 -6.01 -21.20 -3.93
N VAL A 321 -5.39 -20.41 -3.06
CA VAL A 321 -5.23 -20.73 -1.63
C VAL A 321 -5.89 -19.64 -0.78
N PRO A 322 -6.90 -19.98 0.04
CA PRO A 322 -7.57 -19.00 0.87
C PRO A 322 -6.62 -18.44 1.94
N ARG A 323 -6.91 -17.22 2.41
CA ARG A 323 -6.11 -16.60 3.48
C ARG A 323 -6.03 -17.49 4.73
N PRO A 324 -4.86 -17.55 5.41
CA PRO A 324 -4.73 -18.25 6.67
C PRO A 324 -5.68 -17.66 7.73
N ARG A 325 -6.27 -18.54 8.53
CA ARG A 325 -7.21 -18.18 9.59
C ARG A 325 -6.58 -18.48 10.93
N ASN A 326 -6.69 -17.50 11.82
CA ASN A 326 -6.06 -17.56 13.14
C ASN A 326 -6.95 -18.23 14.20
N HIS A 327 -8.22 -18.51 13.89
CA HIS A 327 -9.21 -19.17 14.75
C HIS A 327 -9.34 -18.64 16.19
N GLY A 328 -8.93 -17.38 16.44
CA GLY A 328 -8.98 -16.77 17.77
C GLY A 328 -7.77 -17.05 18.66
N VAL A 329 -6.79 -17.83 18.20
CA VAL A 329 -5.57 -18.15 18.95
C VAL A 329 -4.72 -16.90 19.15
N GLN A 330 -4.21 -16.66 20.36
CA GLN A 330 -3.37 -15.51 20.62
C GLN A 330 -2.04 -15.63 19.87
N ARG A 331 -1.68 -14.61 19.09
CA ARG A 331 -0.35 -14.54 18.47
C ARG A 331 0.65 -14.09 19.52
N LYS A 332 1.69 -14.88 19.78
CA LYS A 332 2.86 -14.41 20.55
C LYS A 332 3.44 -13.19 19.83
N LYS A 333 3.76 -12.12 20.57
CA LYS A 333 4.61 -11.06 20.00
C LYS A 333 5.91 -11.76 19.61
N ARG A 334 6.35 -11.63 18.35
CA ARG A 334 7.74 -11.95 18.02
C ARG A 334 8.58 -10.95 18.83
N THR A 335 9.13 -11.41 19.95
CA THR A 335 10.29 -10.80 20.58
C THR A 335 11.41 -11.02 19.59
N GLY A 336 11.63 -10.00 18.77
CA GLY A 336 12.92 -9.77 18.10
C GLY A 336 13.62 -8.69 18.88
#